data_AF-A0A6S7J3E2-F1
#
_entry.id   AF-A0A6S7J3E2-F1
#
_cell.length_a   1.000
_cell.length_b   1.000
_cell.length_c   1.000
_cell.angle_alpha   90.00
_cell.angle_beta   90.00
_cell.angle_gamma   90.00
#
_symmetry.space_group_name_H-M   'P 1'
#
loop_
_entity.id
_entity.type
_entity.pdbx_description
1 polymer ?
#
loop_
_entity_poly.entity_id
_entity_poly.type
_entity_poly.pdbx_seq_one_letter_code
_entity_poly.pdbx_strand_id
1 'polypeptide(L)'
;EEKKLVEEVFNNAIDCLSDDDKKLPQVEHVLPLLKRGIGIHHSGLLPILKETIEILFSEGLIKALFATETFALGLNMPARTVVFTNPRKFDGRDFRWITSGEYIQMSGRAGRRGLDDRGIVILIIDEKMGADVGKGLLRGSADPLNSAFRLTYNMVLNLLRVEEVNPEIMLERSFYQYQNYAAIPEMVKKLKELEAERDAVVIPNEESIASFYKIRQQLKKLGEDMLGFIHQPKHCLPFMQPGRLVHVKHEDMDFDWGVVINFQKKANQKGVSEESLYVMEVLVNCSSKPTKTATGSIPNPCPPGEKGEMQVIPVLLQLVQAVSTVRLYIPKDLRPLDARQNVGKSIQEVKKRFKDGLPLLDPIDDMGIKDEGLKSIVRKIEALEHKMYTHPMQKDPDRDSLYELCEKKFKFNDDIKLAKKEIKKCRTVLQMDELKCRKRVLRRLGYSTAADVIELKGRVACEISSADELVLTEMIFNGVFNDLTVEQCPALLSCFVFQEKSSEMPKMIEELAGPLRQLQETARRIGKVSQEAKLDVDIEDYVESFKPQLMDVVYSWSKGATFSQICKMTDVFEGSVIRCMRRLEELLRQMCQAAKAIGNTELENKFAEGITKIKRDIVFAASLYL
;
A
#
# COMPACT_ATOMS: atom_id res chain seq x y z
N GLU A 1 42.30 28.14 -8.23
CA GLU A 1 41.81 28.31 -9.61
C GLU A 1 40.37 27.83 -9.74
N GLU A 2 40.05 26.57 -9.41
CA GLU A 2 38.67 26.02 -9.48
C GLU A 2 37.61 26.92 -8.81
N LYS A 3 37.88 27.49 -7.63
CA LYS A 3 36.93 28.39 -6.94
C LYS A 3 36.57 29.64 -7.75
N LYS A 4 37.51 30.20 -8.50
CA LYS A 4 37.27 31.37 -9.35
C LYS A 4 36.42 30.97 -10.55
N LEU A 5 36.72 29.83 -11.17
CA LEU A 5 35.92 29.31 -12.29
C LEU A 5 34.47 29.01 -11.87
N VAL A 6 34.26 28.40 -10.70
CA VAL A 6 32.91 28.19 -10.14
C VAL A 6 32.17 29.52 -9.96
N GLU A 7 32.85 30.54 -9.44
CA GLU A 7 32.27 31.86 -9.22
C GLU A 7 31.96 32.58 -10.53
N GLU A 8 32.82 32.49 -11.55
CA GLU A 8 32.58 33.04 -12.89
C GLU A 8 31.39 32.37 -13.58
N VAL A 9 31.34 31.03 -13.59
CA VAL A 9 30.21 30.28 -14.18
C VAL A 9 28.91 30.61 -13.45
N PHE A 10 28.93 30.67 -12.12
CA PHE A 10 27.76 31.00 -11.31
C PHE A 10 27.27 32.43 -11.57
N ASN A 11 28.16 33.41 -11.58
CA ASN A 11 27.80 34.81 -11.84
C ASN A 11 27.22 34.98 -13.25
N ASN A 12 27.84 34.36 -14.26
CA ASN A 12 27.32 34.38 -15.64
C ASN A 12 25.91 33.78 -15.74
N ALA A 13 25.65 32.68 -15.03
CA ALA A 13 24.32 32.07 -15.00
C ALA A 13 23.30 32.98 -14.32
N ILE A 14 23.65 33.54 -13.16
CA ILE A 14 22.76 34.36 -12.34
C ILE A 14 22.57 35.78 -12.89
N ASP A 15 23.42 36.23 -13.82
CA ASP A 15 23.33 37.57 -14.40
C ASP A 15 22.05 37.84 -15.19
N CYS A 16 21.34 36.81 -15.63
CA CYS A 16 20.02 36.94 -16.24
C CYS A 16 18.88 37.18 -15.23
N LEU A 17 19.13 37.08 -13.93
CA LEU A 17 18.15 37.37 -12.87
C LEU A 17 18.13 38.87 -12.52
N SER A 18 17.00 39.33 -11.98
CA SER A 18 16.87 40.70 -11.44
C SER A 18 17.70 40.90 -10.17
N ASP A 19 18.06 42.14 -9.83
CA ASP A 19 18.86 42.45 -8.63
C ASP A 19 18.20 41.98 -7.32
N ASP A 20 16.87 41.91 -7.27
CA ASP A 20 16.13 41.41 -6.11
C ASP A 20 16.15 39.87 -6.07
N ASP A 21 16.09 39.21 -7.23
CA ASP A 21 16.17 37.76 -7.34
C ASP A 21 17.57 37.22 -7.04
N LYS A 22 18.63 37.99 -7.37
CA LYS A 22 20.02 37.65 -6.99
C LYS A 22 20.22 37.60 -5.48
N LYS A 23 19.40 38.33 -4.71
CA LYS A 23 19.42 38.40 -3.24
C LYS A 23 18.52 37.36 -2.57
N LEU A 24 17.95 36.42 -3.33
CA LEU A 24 17.16 35.35 -2.73
C LEU A 24 18.06 34.49 -1.82
N PRO A 25 17.60 34.10 -0.62
CA PRO A 25 18.41 33.31 0.31
C PRO A 25 18.95 32.02 -0.32
N GLN A 26 18.19 31.37 -1.21
CA GLN A 26 18.63 30.18 -1.90
C GLN A 26 19.83 30.45 -2.83
N VAL A 27 19.88 31.60 -3.50
CA VAL A 27 20.98 32.00 -4.39
C VAL A 27 22.23 32.36 -3.58
N GLU A 28 22.09 33.16 -2.54
CA GLU A 28 23.21 33.62 -1.70
C GLU A 28 23.88 32.47 -0.94
N HIS A 29 23.09 31.54 -0.38
CA HIS A 29 23.63 30.45 0.44
C HIS A 29 24.24 29.31 -0.36
N VAL A 30 23.85 29.12 -1.64
CA VAL A 30 24.38 28.00 -2.44
C VAL A 30 25.80 28.28 -2.94
N LEU A 31 26.13 29.52 -3.31
CA LEU A 31 27.44 29.86 -3.87
C LEU A 31 28.62 29.48 -2.93
N PRO A 32 28.60 29.77 -1.62
CA PRO A 32 29.65 29.32 -0.71
C PRO A 32 29.83 27.79 -0.64
N LEU A 33 28.77 27.01 -0.88
CA LEU A 33 28.85 25.54 -0.94
C LEU A 33 29.48 25.09 -2.26
N LEU A 34 29.06 25.67 -3.37
CA LEU A 34 29.62 25.38 -4.69
C LEU A 34 31.11 25.71 -4.75
N LYS A 35 31.55 26.83 -4.16
CA LYS A 35 32.98 27.19 -4.02
C LYS A 35 33.78 26.19 -3.17
N ARG A 36 33.13 25.33 -2.38
CA ARG A 36 33.76 24.22 -1.65
C ARG A 36 33.67 22.89 -2.41
N GLY A 37 33.12 22.88 -3.62
CA GLY A 37 32.89 21.68 -4.42
C GLY A 37 31.72 20.83 -3.93
N ILE A 38 30.77 21.43 -3.21
CA ILE A 38 29.60 20.74 -2.66
C ILE A 38 28.35 21.25 -3.37
N GLY A 39 27.65 20.35 -4.06
CA GLY A 39 26.39 20.62 -4.76
C GLY A 39 25.19 20.01 -4.06
N ILE A 40 24.03 20.63 -4.26
CA ILE A 40 22.72 20.13 -3.80
C ILE A 40 21.82 20.06 -5.04
N HIS A 41 21.03 19.00 -5.20
CA HIS A 41 20.14 18.82 -6.34
C HIS A 41 18.81 18.19 -5.93
N HIS A 42 17.73 18.96 -5.99
CA HIS A 42 16.37 18.47 -5.78
C HIS A 42 15.37 19.35 -6.51
N SER A 43 14.11 18.89 -6.56
CA SER A 43 12.99 19.57 -7.21
C SER A 43 12.61 20.91 -6.60
N GLY A 44 13.09 21.24 -5.40
CA GLY A 44 12.79 22.51 -4.70
C GLY A 44 13.75 23.64 -5.06
N LEU A 45 14.86 23.36 -5.73
CA LEU A 45 15.77 24.41 -6.20
C LEU A 45 15.18 25.19 -7.36
N LEU A 46 15.51 26.48 -7.43
CA LEU A 46 15.25 27.31 -8.60
C LEU A 46 15.77 26.60 -9.85
N PRO A 47 15.00 26.56 -10.96
CA PRO A 47 15.41 25.86 -12.18
C PRO A 47 16.81 26.29 -12.65
N ILE A 48 17.11 27.58 -12.62
CA ILE A 48 18.42 28.12 -13.01
C ILE A 48 19.57 27.63 -12.13
N LEU A 49 19.36 27.52 -10.81
CA LEU A 49 20.35 26.98 -9.88
C LEU A 49 20.57 25.49 -10.11
N LYS A 50 19.48 24.75 -10.36
CA LYS A 50 19.55 23.33 -10.68
C LYS A 50 20.41 23.10 -11.94
N GLU A 51 20.16 23.84 -13.01
CA GLU A 51 20.92 23.76 -14.26
C GLU A 51 22.39 24.18 -14.08
N THR A 52 22.64 25.25 -13.32
CA THR A 52 24.01 25.70 -12.98
C THR A 52 24.78 24.60 -12.25
N ILE A 53 24.15 23.92 -11.29
CA ILE A 53 24.75 22.81 -10.53
C ILE A 53 25.02 21.60 -11.43
N GLU A 54 24.10 21.30 -12.36
CA GLU A 54 24.29 20.24 -13.36
C GLU A 54 25.51 20.54 -14.26
N ILE A 55 25.65 21.78 -14.74
CA ILE A 55 26.82 22.23 -15.52
C ILE A 55 28.11 22.09 -14.69
N LEU A 56 28.15 22.66 -13.49
CA LEU A 56 29.33 22.60 -12.62
C LEU A 56 29.73 21.16 -12.22
N PHE A 57 28.75 20.26 -12.13
CA PHE A 57 29.01 18.83 -11.88
C PHE A 57 29.61 18.15 -13.11
N SER A 58 29.09 18.43 -14.30
CA SER A 58 29.60 17.88 -15.56
C SER A 58 31.04 18.33 -15.87
N GLU A 59 31.38 19.57 -15.51
CA GLU A 59 32.74 20.14 -15.59
C GLU A 59 33.69 19.63 -14.47
N GLY A 60 33.18 18.77 -13.58
CA GLY A 60 33.97 18.19 -12.49
C GLY A 60 34.38 19.18 -11.40
N LEU A 61 33.76 20.36 -11.33
CA LEU A 61 34.03 21.37 -10.30
C LEU A 61 33.34 21.04 -8.97
N ILE A 62 32.21 20.34 -9.03
CA ILE A 62 31.54 19.76 -7.86
C ILE A 62 32.11 18.37 -7.59
N LYS A 63 32.65 18.17 -6.38
CA LYS A 63 33.29 16.92 -5.96
C LYS A 63 32.34 16.03 -5.16
N ALA A 64 31.35 16.62 -4.48
CA ALA A 64 30.31 15.92 -3.75
C ALA A 64 28.94 16.53 -4.10
N LEU A 65 28.01 15.70 -4.58
CA LEU A 65 26.66 16.10 -4.95
C LEU A 65 25.65 15.36 -4.08
N PHE A 66 24.82 16.12 -3.36
CA PHE A 66 23.68 15.58 -2.61
C PHE A 66 22.43 15.72 -3.48
N ALA A 67 21.87 14.60 -3.93
CA ALA A 67 20.78 14.60 -4.90
C ALA A 67 19.59 13.73 -4.49
N THR A 68 18.38 14.15 -4.87
CA THR A 68 17.19 13.30 -4.86
C THR A 68 17.17 12.37 -6.08
N GLU A 69 16.33 11.35 -6.04
CA GLU A 69 16.17 10.32 -7.09
C GLU A 69 16.03 10.88 -8.51
N THR A 70 15.37 12.02 -8.67
CA THR A 70 15.16 12.70 -9.96
C THR A 70 16.46 12.96 -10.73
N PHE A 71 17.59 13.11 -10.04
CA PHE A 71 18.90 13.27 -10.69
C PHE A 71 19.33 12.00 -11.42
N ALA A 72 19.08 10.82 -10.83
CA ALA A 72 19.45 9.54 -11.42
C ALA A 72 18.63 9.19 -12.67
N LEU A 73 17.48 9.83 -12.87
CA LEU A 73 16.59 9.62 -14.02
C LEU A 73 16.94 10.50 -15.22
N GLY A 74 17.34 11.76 -14.99
CA GLY A 74 17.20 12.81 -16.01
C GLY A 74 18.38 13.01 -16.97
N LEU A 75 19.62 12.72 -16.56
CA LEU A 75 20.80 13.16 -17.31
C LEU A 75 21.95 12.15 -17.22
N ASN A 76 22.83 12.14 -18.22
CA ASN A 76 24.02 11.27 -18.25
C ASN A 76 25.20 11.89 -17.50
N MET A 77 25.08 12.01 -16.18
CA MET A 77 26.11 12.57 -15.30
C MET A 77 26.65 11.51 -14.33
N PRO A 78 27.68 10.74 -14.74
CA PRO A 78 28.29 9.70 -13.91
C PRO A 78 29.25 10.27 -12.85
N ALA A 79 29.34 9.58 -11.72
CA ALA A 79 30.27 9.86 -10.63
C ALA A 79 31.19 8.64 -10.40
N ARG A 80 32.33 8.81 -9.74
CA ARG A 80 33.15 7.65 -9.34
C ARG A 80 32.46 6.79 -8.26
N THR A 81 31.72 7.45 -7.37
CA THR A 81 31.13 6.83 -6.19
C THR A 81 29.68 7.28 -6.02
N VAL A 82 28.79 6.34 -5.75
CA VAL A 82 27.39 6.60 -5.37
C VAL A 82 27.19 6.13 -3.94
N VAL A 83 26.59 6.99 -3.11
CA VAL A 83 26.29 6.70 -1.71
C VAL A 83 24.80 6.80 -1.50
N PHE A 84 24.18 5.72 -1.04
CA PHE A 84 22.79 5.68 -0.62
C PHE A 84 22.74 5.97 0.88
N THR A 85 22.08 7.07 1.24
CA THR A 85 21.92 7.48 2.63
C THR A 85 20.84 6.69 3.37
N ASN A 86 19.80 6.25 2.66
CA ASN A 86 18.70 5.47 3.21
C ASN A 86 18.27 4.39 2.20
N PRO A 87 18.13 3.11 2.63
CA PRO A 87 17.65 2.01 1.78
C PRO A 87 16.12 1.98 1.64
N ARG A 88 15.40 2.88 2.33
CA ARG A 88 13.95 3.04 2.25
C ARG A 88 13.56 4.34 1.56
N LYS A 89 12.39 4.32 0.92
CA LYS A 89 11.78 5.45 0.22
C LYS A 89 10.30 5.52 0.53
N PHE A 90 9.78 6.73 0.65
CA PHE A 90 8.34 6.98 0.71
C PHE A 90 7.77 7.02 -0.70
N ASP A 91 6.78 6.19 -0.99
CA ASP A 91 6.13 6.12 -2.32
C ASP A 91 4.83 6.94 -2.42
N GLY A 92 4.53 7.74 -1.38
CA GLY A 92 3.27 8.47 -1.25
C GLY A 92 2.31 7.86 -0.24
N ARG A 93 2.47 6.56 0.08
CA ARG A 93 1.65 5.84 1.04
C ARG A 93 2.47 5.30 2.20
N ASP A 94 3.52 4.55 1.90
CA ASP A 94 4.34 3.86 2.89
C ASP A 94 5.84 4.03 2.64
N PHE A 95 6.63 3.85 3.70
CA PHE A 95 8.08 3.72 3.57
C PHE A 95 8.43 2.27 3.22
N ARG A 96 8.75 2.03 1.95
CA ARG A 96 9.17 0.71 1.44
C ARG A 96 10.67 0.66 1.17
N TRP A 97 11.20 -0.56 1.08
CA TRP A 97 12.54 -0.79 0.55
C TRP A 97 12.60 -0.34 -0.92
N ILE A 98 13.73 0.24 -1.32
CA ILE A 98 14.00 0.50 -2.74
C ILE A 98 14.03 -0.82 -3.50
N THR A 99 13.50 -0.82 -4.73
CA THR A 99 13.50 -2.03 -5.56
C THR A 99 14.89 -2.29 -6.16
N SER A 100 15.11 -3.50 -6.68
CA SER A 100 16.33 -3.81 -7.42
C SER A 100 16.48 -2.94 -8.67
N GLY A 101 15.39 -2.64 -9.38
CA GLY A 101 15.41 -1.73 -10.53
C GLY A 101 15.85 -0.31 -10.16
N GLU A 102 15.25 0.27 -9.11
CA GLU A 102 15.62 1.59 -8.56
C GLU A 102 17.11 1.61 -8.14
N TYR A 103 17.55 0.56 -7.45
CA TYR A 103 18.95 0.42 -7.03
C TYR A 103 19.90 0.33 -8.22
N ILE A 104 19.62 -0.51 -9.22
CA ILE A 104 20.44 -0.66 -10.44
C ILE A 104 20.55 0.69 -11.17
N GLN A 105 19.44 1.42 -11.31
CA GLN A 105 19.43 2.71 -12.00
C GLN A 105 20.29 3.76 -11.27
N MET A 106 20.14 3.89 -9.96
CA MET A 106 20.90 4.85 -9.16
C MET A 106 22.38 4.45 -9.04
N SER A 107 22.66 3.18 -8.75
CA SER A 107 24.03 2.66 -8.61
C SER A 107 24.79 2.63 -9.93
N GLY A 108 24.09 2.50 -11.06
CA GLY A 108 24.65 2.59 -12.42
C GLY A 108 25.25 3.96 -12.75
N ARG A 109 25.05 4.98 -11.91
CA ARG A 109 25.77 6.26 -12.00
C ARG A 109 27.20 6.19 -11.45
N ALA A 110 27.58 5.10 -10.78
CA ALA A 110 28.95 4.90 -10.29
C ALA A 110 29.88 4.32 -11.38
N GLY A 111 31.05 4.92 -11.52
CA GLY A 111 32.08 4.56 -12.50
C GLY A 111 31.97 5.37 -13.78
N ARG A 112 32.96 6.23 -14.03
CA ARG A 112 33.03 7.04 -15.26
C ARG A 112 33.85 6.33 -16.32
N ARG A 113 33.25 6.11 -17.49
CA ARG A 113 33.89 5.43 -18.62
C ARG A 113 35.18 6.16 -19.03
N GLY A 114 36.30 5.44 -18.99
CA GLY A 114 37.61 5.96 -19.38
C GLY A 114 38.34 6.78 -18.31
N LEU A 115 37.72 7.03 -17.14
CA LEU A 115 38.34 7.79 -16.05
C LEU A 115 38.53 6.98 -14.76
N ASP A 116 37.65 6.00 -14.49
CA ASP A 116 37.69 5.20 -13.27
C ASP A 116 37.85 3.69 -13.60
N ASP A 117 38.67 2.98 -12.84
CA ASP A 117 38.84 1.51 -12.97
C ASP A 117 37.59 0.73 -12.58
N ARG A 118 36.81 1.27 -11.63
CA ARG A 118 35.57 0.68 -11.10
C ARG A 118 34.66 1.73 -10.48
N GLY A 119 33.36 1.48 -10.50
CA GLY A 119 32.37 2.23 -9.71
C GLY A 119 32.31 1.73 -8.27
N ILE A 120 32.23 2.66 -7.31
CA ILE A 120 32.06 2.34 -5.89
C ILE A 120 30.63 2.66 -5.47
N VAL A 121 29.94 1.71 -4.87
CA VAL A 121 28.57 1.91 -4.36
C VAL A 121 28.57 1.62 -2.87
N ILE A 122 28.10 2.58 -2.07
CA ILE A 122 28.03 2.47 -0.61
C ILE A 122 26.56 2.58 -0.20
N LEU A 123 26.06 1.60 0.54
CA LEU A 123 24.70 1.60 1.09
C LEU A 123 24.78 1.73 2.60
N ILE A 124 24.28 2.85 3.15
CA ILE A 124 24.17 3.05 4.59
C ILE A 124 22.91 2.33 5.08
N ILE A 125 23.02 1.53 6.15
CA ILE A 125 21.91 0.75 6.72
C ILE A 125 21.85 1.05 8.22
N ASP A 126 20.71 1.58 8.67
CA ASP A 126 20.43 1.97 10.06
C ASP A 126 19.47 1.00 10.79
N GLU A 127 18.72 0.19 10.05
CA GLU A 127 17.80 -0.81 10.59
C GLU A 127 18.16 -2.27 10.20
N LYS A 128 17.63 -3.24 10.95
CA LYS A 128 17.86 -4.67 10.66
C LYS A 128 17.16 -5.05 9.34
N MET A 129 17.95 -5.19 8.28
CA MET A 129 17.50 -5.70 6.99
C MET A 129 17.50 -7.24 6.98
N GLY A 130 16.39 -7.85 6.57
CA GLY A 130 16.31 -9.30 6.37
C GLY A 130 17.22 -9.76 5.23
N ALA A 131 17.79 -10.97 5.34
CA ALA A 131 18.73 -11.50 4.34
C ALA A 131 18.11 -11.57 2.93
N ASP A 132 16.83 -11.91 2.83
CA ASP A 132 16.12 -11.98 1.54
C ASP A 132 15.97 -10.60 0.90
N VAL A 133 15.69 -9.57 1.70
CA VAL A 133 15.59 -8.19 1.24
C VAL A 133 16.94 -7.71 0.71
N GLY A 134 18.03 -7.94 1.46
CA GLY A 134 19.37 -7.55 1.03
C GLY A 134 19.83 -8.29 -0.24
N LYS A 135 19.52 -9.59 -0.34
CA LYS A 135 19.81 -10.39 -1.54
C LYS A 135 18.99 -9.92 -2.74
N GLY A 136 17.70 -9.64 -2.54
CA GLY A 136 16.80 -9.11 -3.58
C GLY A 136 17.25 -7.73 -4.07
N LEU A 137 17.69 -6.87 -3.16
CA LEU A 137 18.19 -5.53 -3.51
C LEU A 137 19.47 -5.59 -4.36
N LEU A 138 20.47 -6.35 -3.92
CA LEU A 138 21.81 -6.36 -4.54
C LEU A 138 21.95 -7.31 -5.73
N ARG A 139 21.20 -8.42 -5.73
CA ARG A 139 21.27 -9.46 -6.78
C ARG A 139 19.94 -9.65 -7.52
N GLY A 140 18.95 -8.80 -7.26
CA GLY A 140 17.69 -8.83 -7.98
C GLY A 140 17.89 -8.49 -9.45
N SER A 141 16.97 -8.98 -10.28
CA SER A 141 16.86 -8.54 -11.67
C SER A 141 16.27 -7.13 -11.74
N ALA A 142 16.38 -6.49 -12.91
CA ALA A 142 15.60 -5.30 -13.18
C ALA A 142 14.10 -5.60 -13.00
N ASP A 143 13.35 -4.60 -12.54
CA ASP A 143 11.90 -4.72 -12.38
C ASP A 143 11.24 -4.91 -13.75
N PRO A 144 10.24 -5.80 -13.88
CA PRO A 144 9.48 -5.91 -15.11
C PRO A 144 8.73 -4.60 -15.38
N LEU A 145 8.67 -4.20 -16.65
CA LEU A 145 7.86 -3.05 -17.06
C LEU A 145 6.38 -3.43 -16.93
N ASN A 146 5.75 -3.02 -15.84
CA ASN A 146 4.33 -3.25 -15.60
C ASN A 146 3.51 -2.02 -16.00
N SER A 147 2.39 -2.25 -16.69
CA SER A 147 1.49 -1.18 -17.10
C SER A 147 0.81 -0.52 -15.90
N ALA A 148 0.89 0.81 -15.80
CA ALA A 148 0.12 1.63 -14.87
C ALA A 148 -1.12 2.26 -15.53
N PHE A 149 -1.59 1.67 -16.63
CA PHE A 149 -2.72 2.20 -17.40
C PHE A 149 -3.99 2.27 -16.53
N ARG A 150 -4.61 3.46 -16.49
CA ARG A 150 -5.82 3.75 -15.72
C ARG A 150 -6.77 4.60 -16.56
N LEU A 151 -8.07 4.47 -16.29
CA LEU A 151 -9.09 5.29 -16.92
C LEU A 151 -9.12 6.71 -16.29
N THR A 152 -9.16 7.75 -17.12
CA THR A 152 -9.40 9.15 -16.71
C THR A 152 -10.60 9.70 -17.49
N TYR A 153 -11.27 10.76 -17.01
CA TYR A 153 -12.45 11.27 -17.71
C TYR A 153 -12.07 11.95 -19.02
N ASN A 154 -10.97 12.70 -19.07
CA ASN A 154 -10.45 13.34 -20.27
C ASN A 154 -10.17 12.30 -21.36
N MET A 155 -9.59 11.15 -21.00
CA MET A 155 -9.38 10.06 -21.95
C MET A 155 -10.71 9.50 -22.47
N VAL A 156 -11.66 9.20 -21.58
CA VAL A 156 -12.97 8.68 -21.99
C VAL A 156 -13.71 9.68 -22.90
N LEU A 157 -13.71 10.96 -22.55
CA LEU A 157 -14.34 12.01 -23.35
C LEU A 157 -13.69 12.16 -24.72
N ASN A 158 -12.35 12.14 -24.79
CA ASN A 158 -11.64 12.20 -26.06
C ASN A 158 -11.91 10.98 -26.95
N LEU A 159 -12.07 9.79 -26.37
CA LEU A 159 -12.44 8.59 -27.12
C LEU A 159 -13.89 8.67 -27.61
N LEU A 160 -14.82 9.17 -26.79
CA LEU A 160 -16.22 9.40 -27.22
C LEU A 160 -16.36 10.51 -28.27
N ARG A 161 -15.38 11.41 -28.37
CA ARG A 161 -15.35 12.49 -29.37
C ARG A 161 -15.05 11.99 -30.79
N VAL A 162 -14.32 10.87 -30.93
CA VAL A 162 -13.84 10.36 -32.21
C VAL A 162 -14.67 9.16 -32.63
N GLU A 163 -15.50 9.29 -33.67
CA GLU A 163 -16.46 8.27 -34.10
C GLU A 163 -15.82 6.92 -34.46
N GLU A 164 -14.59 6.92 -34.99
CA GLU A 164 -13.88 5.71 -35.42
C GLU A 164 -13.24 4.94 -34.26
N VAL A 165 -13.21 5.49 -33.05
CA VAL A 165 -12.51 4.90 -31.90
C VAL A 165 -13.50 4.53 -30.82
N ASN A 166 -13.49 3.24 -30.45
CA ASN A 166 -14.31 2.74 -29.37
C ASN A 166 -13.46 2.59 -28.08
N PRO A 167 -13.83 3.23 -26.96
CA PRO A 167 -13.09 3.11 -25.70
C PRO A 167 -12.85 1.67 -25.26
N GLU A 168 -13.83 0.80 -25.50
CA GLU A 168 -13.77 -0.62 -25.19
C GLU A 168 -12.65 -1.34 -25.97
N ILE A 169 -12.46 -1.01 -27.26
CA ILE A 169 -11.37 -1.58 -28.08
C ILE A 169 -10.01 -1.10 -27.59
N MET A 170 -9.90 0.15 -27.14
CA MET A 170 -8.65 0.68 -26.57
C MET A 170 -8.27 -0.07 -25.29
N LEU A 171 -9.25 -0.35 -24.41
CA LEU A 171 -9.03 -1.14 -23.20
C LEU A 171 -8.50 -2.54 -23.52
N GLU A 172 -9.10 -3.21 -24.51
CA GLU A 172 -8.67 -4.54 -24.96
C GLU A 172 -7.24 -4.55 -25.51
N ARG A 173 -6.81 -3.47 -26.18
CA ARG A 173 -5.47 -3.33 -26.75
C ARG A 173 -4.44 -2.71 -25.78
N SER A 174 -4.85 -2.38 -24.55
CA SER A 174 -3.95 -1.78 -23.57
C SER A 174 -2.82 -2.76 -23.17
N PHE A 175 -1.63 -2.23 -22.88
CA PHE A 175 -0.53 -3.06 -22.38
C PHE A 175 -0.88 -3.74 -21.05
N TYR A 176 -1.77 -3.12 -20.26
CA TYR A 176 -2.31 -3.71 -19.02
C TYR A 176 -3.12 -4.98 -19.32
N GLN A 177 -4.01 -4.94 -20.32
CA GLN A 177 -4.77 -6.12 -20.72
C GLN A 177 -3.88 -7.19 -21.36
N TYR A 178 -2.90 -6.78 -22.17
CA TYR A 178 -1.91 -7.68 -22.78
C TYR A 178 -1.14 -8.49 -21.72
N GLN A 179 -0.64 -7.83 -20.66
CA GLN A 179 0.10 -8.52 -19.58
C GLN A 179 -0.76 -9.56 -18.85
N ASN A 180 -2.04 -9.25 -18.61
CA ASN A 180 -2.98 -10.20 -18.02
C ASN A 180 -3.26 -11.39 -18.96
N TYR A 181 -3.36 -11.15 -20.27
CA TYR A 181 -3.55 -12.21 -21.25
C TYR A 181 -2.31 -13.08 -21.45
N ALA A 182 -1.10 -12.50 -21.37
CA ALA A 182 0.15 -13.24 -21.51
C ALA A 182 0.34 -14.30 -20.42
N ALA A 183 -0.23 -14.12 -19.22
CA ALA A 183 -0.19 -15.09 -18.13
C ALA A 183 -1.18 -16.26 -18.31
N ILE A 184 -2.24 -16.10 -19.13
CA ILE A 184 -3.32 -17.09 -19.27
C ILE A 184 -2.81 -18.45 -19.80
N PRO A 185 -1.97 -18.54 -20.85
CA PRO A 185 -1.52 -19.83 -21.37
C PRO A 185 -0.79 -20.68 -20.32
N GLU A 186 0.05 -20.05 -19.49
CA GLU A 186 0.76 -20.73 -18.40
C GLU A 186 -0.19 -21.23 -17.32
N MET A 187 -1.16 -20.40 -16.92
CA MET A 187 -2.21 -20.81 -15.97
C MET A 187 -3.07 -21.96 -16.51
N VAL A 188 -3.40 -21.94 -17.81
CA VAL A 188 -4.15 -23.03 -18.46
C VAL A 188 -3.33 -24.31 -18.52
N LYS A 189 -2.02 -24.22 -18.76
CA LYS A 189 -1.12 -25.38 -18.70
C LYS A 189 -1.10 -26.00 -17.31
N LYS A 190 -0.90 -25.18 -16.27
CA LYS A 190 -0.93 -25.62 -14.87
C LYS A 190 -2.28 -26.22 -14.47
N LEU A 191 -3.38 -25.66 -14.97
CA LEU A 191 -4.72 -26.22 -14.76
C LEU A 191 -4.84 -27.64 -15.34
N LYS A 192 -4.33 -27.86 -16.57
CA LYS A 192 -4.33 -29.19 -17.20
C LYS A 192 -3.46 -30.19 -16.43
N GLU A 193 -2.31 -29.75 -15.91
CA GLU A 193 -1.44 -30.58 -15.07
C GLU A 193 -2.17 -31.00 -13.79
N LEU A 194 -2.81 -30.07 -13.08
CA LEU A 194 -3.62 -30.36 -11.89
C LEU A 194 -4.82 -31.27 -12.18
N GLU A 195 -5.51 -31.06 -13.32
CA GLU A 195 -6.61 -31.93 -13.76
C GLU A 195 -6.10 -33.36 -14.04
N ALA A 196 -4.93 -33.51 -14.68
CA ALA A 196 -4.32 -34.82 -14.91
C ALA A 196 -3.88 -35.51 -13.60
N GLU A 197 -3.28 -34.77 -12.66
CA GLU A 197 -2.90 -35.28 -11.34
C GLU A 197 -4.12 -35.74 -10.53
N ARG A 198 -5.22 -34.97 -10.58
CA ARG A 198 -6.49 -35.37 -9.95
C ARG A 198 -7.05 -36.67 -10.56
N ASP A 199 -7.04 -36.76 -11.89
CA ASP A 199 -7.61 -37.90 -12.61
C ASP A 199 -6.76 -39.17 -12.47
N ALA A 200 -5.46 -39.01 -12.18
CA ALA A 200 -4.58 -40.13 -11.82
C ALA A 200 -4.91 -40.73 -10.43
N VAL A 201 -5.56 -39.98 -9.54
CA VAL A 201 -5.99 -40.47 -8.22
C VAL A 201 -7.29 -41.27 -8.34
N VAL A 202 -7.15 -42.58 -8.49
CA VAL A 202 -8.27 -43.53 -8.50
C VAL A 202 -8.54 -44.04 -7.09
N ILE A 203 -9.78 -43.86 -6.61
CA ILE A 203 -10.19 -44.25 -5.26
C ILE A 203 -11.29 -45.31 -5.36
N PRO A 204 -11.08 -46.53 -4.82
CA PRO A 204 -12.14 -47.53 -4.71
C PRO A 204 -13.31 -47.02 -3.86
N ASN A 205 -14.55 -47.25 -4.27
CA ASN A 205 -15.76 -46.82 -3.55
C ASN A 205 -15.76 -45.33 -3.14
N GLU A 206 -15.39 -44.45 -4.09
CA GLU A 206 -15.21 -43.01 -3.89
C GLU A 206 -16.37 -42.34 -3.14
N GLU A 207 -17.62 -42.72 -3.40
CA GLU A 207 -18.79 -42.12 -2.75
C GLU A 207 -18.80 -42.34 -1.23
N SER A 208 -18.44 -43.54 -0.77
CA SER A 208 -18.47 -43.88 0.66
C SER A 208 -17.36 -43.14 1.41
N ILE A 209 -16.13 -43.17 0.91
CA ILE A 209 -15.00 -42.47 1.52
C ILE A 209 -15.14 -40.95 1.42
N ALA A 210 -15.71 -40.41 0.33
CA ALA A 210 -15.97 -38.98 0.21
C ALA A 210 -17.02 -38.50 1.23
N SER A 211 -18.04 -39.32 1.52
CA SER A 211 -19.03 -39.01 2.56
C SER A 211 -18.40 -39.03 3.96
N PHE A 212 -17.54 -40.02 4.24
CA PHE A 212 -16.76 -40.09 5.48
C PHE A 212 -15.82 -38.90 5.65
N TYR A 213 -15.11 -38.52 4.57
CA TYR A 213 -14.24 -37.35 4.53
C TYR A 213 -14.99 -36.05 4.83
N LYS A 214 -16.15 -35.85 4.21
CA LYS A 214 -17.01 -34.68 4.45
C LYS A 214 -17.49 -34.60 5.90
N ILE A 215 -17.89 -35.72 6.50
CA ILE A 215 -18.29 -35.76 7.92
C ILE A 215 -17.12 -35.34 8.81
N ARG A 216 -15.91 -35.86 8.56
CA ARG A 216 -14.71 -35.52 9.35
C ARG A 216 -14.30 -34.05 9.19
N GLN A 217 -14.40 -33.49 7.98
CA GLN A 217 -14.15 -32.06 7.75
C GLN A 217 -15.19 -31.17 8.44
N GLN A 218 -16.47 -31.57 8.43
CA GLN A 218 -17.53 -30.86 9.15
C GLN A 218 -17.32 -30.92 10.66
N LEU A 219 -16.93 -32.06 11.22
CA LEU A 219 -16.58 -32.19 12.64
C LEU A 219 -15.39 -31.30 13.01
N LYS A 220 -14.34 -31.27 12.19
CA LYS A 220 -13.18 -30.38 12.40
C LYS A 220 -13.63 -28.92 12.45
N LYS A 221 -14.43 -28.48 11.46
CA LYS A 221 -14.94 -27.11 11.40
C LYS A 221 -15.83 -26.76 12.61
N LEU A 222 -16.75 -27.65 12.98
CA LEU A 222 -17.62 -27.43 14.14
C LEU A 222 -16.82 -27.40 15.46
N GLY A 223 -15.73 -28.18 15.55
CA GLY A 223 -14.78 -28.11 16.66
C GLY A 223 -14.06 -26.77 16.75
N GLU A 224 -13.60 -26.23 15.62
CA GLU A 224 -13.01 -24.88 15.55
C GLU A 224 -14.03 -23.79 15.93
N ASP A 225 -15.27 -23.90 15.41
CA ASP A 225 -16.36 -22.99 15.77
C ASP A 225 -16.66 -23.06 17.28
N MET A 226 -16.70 -24.27 17.87
CA MET A 226 -16.86 -24.50 19.30
C MET A 226 -15.74 -23.86 20.12
N LEU A 227 -14.48 -24.02 19.70
CA LEU A 227 -13.34 -23.38 20.33
C LEU A 227 -13.46 -21.85 20.30
N GLY A 228 -14.02 -21.27 19.24
CA GLY A 228 -14.32 -19.83 19.17
C GLY A 228 -15.21 -19.33 20.31
N PHE A 229 -16.18 -20.12 20.77
CA PHE A 229 -17.01 -19.79 21.94
C PHE A 229 -16.25 -20.00 23.26
N ILE A 230 -15.44 -21.06 23.35
CA ILE A 230 -14.66 -21.39 24.56
C ILE A 230 -13.56 -20.34 24.80
N HIS A 231 -12.88 -19.87 23.75
CA HIS A 231 -11.79 -18.90 23.81
C HIS A 231 -12.23 -17.49 24.17
N GLN A 232 -13.54 -17.23 24.28
CA GLN A 232 -14.02 -15.95 24.78
C GLN A 232 -13.53 -15.75 26.23
N PRO A 233 -12.85 -14.64 26.55
CA PRO A 233 -12.26 -14.42 27.87
C PRO A 233 -13.25 -14.62 29.03
N LYS A 234 -14.52 -14.24 28.84
CA LYS A 234 -15.59 -14.43 29.83
C LYS A 234 -15.87 -15.89 30.18
N HIS A 235 -15.63 -16.83 29.27
CA HIS A 235 -15.93 -18.25 29.45
C HIS A 235 -14.68 -19.03 29.88
N CYS A 236 -13.53 -18.81 29.23
CA CYS A 236 -12.33 -19.60 29.47
C CYS A 236 -11.57 -19.20 30.74
N LEU A 237 -11.39 -17.89 30.97
CA LEU A 237 -10.48 -17.39 32.02
C LEU A 237 -10.83 -17.84 33.44
N PRO A 238 -12.12 -17.97 33.84
CA PRO A 238 -12.46 -18.49 35.16
C PRO A 238 -11.86 -19.87 35.45
N PHE A 239 -11.57 -20.68 34.42
CA PHE A 239 -11.04 -22.04 34.54
C PHE A 239 -9.52 -22.15 34.36
N MET A 240 -8.84 -21.04 34.04
CA MET A 240 -7.39 -20.96 33.86
C MET A 240 -6.64 -20.75 35.19
N GLN A 241 -7.07 -21.46 36.24
CA GLN A 241 -6.43 -21.34 37.54
C GLN A 241 -5.04 -22.02 37.53
N PRO A 242 -4.10 -21.55 38.37
CA PRO A 242 -2.83 -22.24 38.57
C PRO A 242 -3.06 -23.73 38.87
N GLY A 243 -2.35 -24.58 38.12
CA GLY A 243 -2.39 -26.04 38.21
C GLY A 243 -3.31 -26.70 37.20
N ARG A 244 -4.13 -25.94 36.47
CA ARG A 244 -5.03 -26.47 35.45
C ARG A 244 -4.27 -27.14 34.31
N LEU A 245 -4.71 -28.31 33.88
CA LEU A 245 -4.19 -28.97 32.69
C LEU A 245 -4.86 -28.43 31.41
N VAL A 246 -4.03 -28.06 30.44
CA VAL A 246 -4.45 -27.52 29.14
C VAL A 246 -3.68 -28.19 28.01
N HIS A 247 -4.35 -28.49 26.91
CA HIS A 247 -3.73 -29.03 25.70
C HIS A 247 -3.38 -27.87 24.75
N VAL A 248 -2.13 -27.74 24.34
CA VAL A 248 -1.64 -26.59 23.56
C VAL A 248 -1.21 -27.03 22.17
N LYS A 249 -1.74 -26.38 21.13
CA LYS A 249 -1.37 -26.65 19.74
C LYS A 249 -1.28 -25.36 18.95
N HIS A 250 -0.23 -25.24 18.13
CA HIS A 250 -0.05 -24.14 17.20
C HIS A 250 0.25 -24.70 15.80
N GLU A 251 -0.71 -24.56 14.88
CA GLU A 251 -0.63 -25.14 13.53
C GLU A 251 -0.34 -26.66 13.59
N ASP A 252 0.77 -27.10 13.04
CA ASP A 252 1.22 -28.49 13.05
C ASP A 252 2.05 -28.86 14.29
N MET A 253 2.37 -27.90 15.15
CA MET A 253 3.13 -28.11 16.39
C MET A 253 2.18 -28.40 17.56
N ASP A 254 2.16 -29.66 17.99
CA ASP A 254 1.40 -30.11 19.15
C ASP A 254 2.30 -30.18 20.40
N PHE A 255 2.09 -29.26 21.35
CA PHE A 255 2.84 -29.20 22.61
C PHE A 255 2.27 -30.12 23.68
N ASP A 256 1.21 -30.86 23.35
CA ASP A 256 0.55 -31.81 24.24
C ASP A 256 -0.01 -31.11 25.50
N TRP A 257 -0.31 -31.87 26.54
CA TRP A 257 -0.82 -31.39 27.82
C TRP A 257 0.25 -30.68 28.65
N GLY A 258 -0.02 -29.43 29.01
CA GLY A 258 0.76 -28.61 29.93
C GLY A 258 -0.04 -28.13 31.14
N VAL A 259 0.64 -27.46 32.06
CA VAL A 259 0.05 -26.92 33.30
C VAL A 259 0.05 -25.39 33.28
N VAL A 260 -1.10 -24.78 33.51
CA VAL A 260 -1.22 -23.32 33.66
C VAL A 260 -0.55 -22.88 34.95
N ILE A 261 0.37 -21.92 34.85
CA ILE A 261 1.04 -21.29 35.98
C ILE A 261 0.32 -19.99 36.34
N ASN A 262 0.15 -19.12 35.36
CA ASN A 262 -0.48 -17.81 35.51
C ASN A 262 -0.99 -17.30 34.14
N PHE A 263 -1.78 -16.24 34.14
CA PHE A 263 -2.16 -15.53 32.93
C PHE A 263 -2.16 -14.01 33.15
N GLN A 264 -1.87 -13.25 32.09
CA GLN A 264 -1.78 -11.80 32.11
C GLN A 264 -2.51 -11.18 30.92
N LYS A 265 -3.15 -10.04 31.17
CA LYS A 265 -3.78 -9.21 30.14
C LYS A 265 -2.72 -8.28 29.54
N LYS A 266 -2.49 -8.35 28.24
CA LYS A 266 -1.61 -7.43 27.50
C LYS A 266 -2.42 -6.49 26.61
N ALA A 267 -2.08 -5.20 26.65
CA ALA A 267 -2.64 -4.20 25.76
C ALA A 267 -2.06 -4.36 24.34
N ASN A 268 -2.93 -4.31 23.33
CA ASN A 268 -2.53 -4.41 21.94
C ASN A 268 -1.85 -3.10 21.50
N GLN A 269 -0.53 -3.09 21.27
CA GLN A 269 0.23 -1.88 20.94
C GLN A 269 0.09 -1.41 19.48
N LYS A 270 -0.90 -1.89 18.71
CA LYS A 270 -1.20 -1.40 17.35
C LYS A 270 -2.71 -1.32 17.05
N GLY A 271 -3.33 -0.24 17.51
CA GLY A 271 -4.26 0.62 16.75
C GLY A 271 -5.54 0.14 16.03
N VAL A 272 -5.91 -1.15 15.96
CA VAL A 272 -7.07 -1.54 15.10
C VAL A 272 -8.10 -2.49 15.75
N SER A 273 -7.89 -2.96 16.98
CA SER A 273 -8.94 -3.69 17.73
C SER A 273 -8.83 -3.43 19.23
N GLU A 274 -9.96 -3.07 19.85
CA GLU A 274 -10.11 -2.89 21.32
C GLU A 274 -10.03 -4.21 22.11
N GLU A 275 -9.86 -5.35 21.42
CA GLU A 275 -9.74 -6.65 22.08
C GLU A 275 -8.40 -6.80 22.80
N SER A 276 -8.49 -7.00 24.11
CA SER A 276 -7.32 -7.25 24.96
C SER A 276 -6.80 -8.67 24.77
N LEU A 277 -5.50 -8.82 24.53
CA LEU A 277 -4.86 -10.12 24.37
C LEU A 277 -4.54 -10.73 25.74
N TYR A 278 -4.85 -12.01 25.93
CA TYR A 278 -4.50 -12.77 27.13
C TYR A 278 -3.37 -13.74 26.82
N VAL A 279 -2.25 -13.58 27.54
CA VAL A 279 -1.08 -14.46 27.45
C VAL A 279 -1.00 -15.27 28.74
N MET A 280 -0.93 -16.58 28.61
CA MET A 280 -0.77 -17.52 29.73
C MET A 280 0.65 -18.03 29.79
N GLU A 281 1.17 -18.23 30.99
CA GLU A 281 2.40 -18.96 31.22
C GLU A 281 2.04 -20.43 31.46
N VAL A 282 2.45 -21.30 30.53
CA VAL A 282 2.14 -22.73 30.57
C VAL A 282 3.44 -23.52 30.64
N LEU A 283 3.51 -24.46 31.58
CA LEU A 283 4.60 -25.43 31.68
C LEU A 283 4.31 -26.61 30.74
N VAL A 284 5.12 -26.76 29.69
CA VAL A 284 5.00 -27.84 28.68
C VAL A 284 6.33 -28.57 28.49
N ASN A 285 6.29 -29.74 27.86
CA ASN A 285 7.48 -30.52 27.56
C ASN A 285 8.04 -30.14 26.17
N CYS A 286 9.18 -29.47 26.13
CA CYS A 286 9.80 -28.98 24.89
C CYS A 286 11.03 -29.81 24.49
N SER A 287 11.33 -29.83 23.19
CA SER A 287 12.57 -30.41 22.68
C SER A 287 13.81 -29.61 23.13
N SER A 288 14.94 -30.30 23.28
CA SER A 288 16.25 -29.69 23.59
C SER A 288 16.86 -28.88 22.44
N LYS A 289 16.25 -28.94 21.24
CA LYS A 289 16.67 -28.18 20.04
C LYS A 289 15.63 -27.12 19.69
N PRO A 290 15.77 -25.87 20.16
CA PRO A 290 14.85 -24.80 19.79
C PRO A 290 15.09 -24.32 18.35
N THR A 291 14.03 -23.90 17.67
CA THR A 291 14.13 -23.26 16.35
C THR A 291 14.57 -21.82 16.53
N LYS A 292 15.73 -21.45 15.96
CA LYS A 292 16.24 -20.06 16.03
C LYS A 292 15.55 -19.22 14.96
N THR A 293 14.85 -18.16 15.36
CA THR A 293 14.28 -17.15 14.46
C THR A 293 14.97 -15.79 14.69
N ALA A 294 14.72 -14.83 13.79
CA ALA A 294 15.34 -13.50 13.84
C ALA A 294 14.98 -12.68 15.10
N THR A 295 13.95 -13.09 15.85
CA THR A 295 13.41 -12.44 17.05
C THR A 295 13.62 -13.23 18.35
N GLY A 296 14.22 -14.43 18.31
CA GLY A 296 14.47 -15.25 19.49
C GLY A 296 14.52 -16.76 19.19
N SER A 297 14.52 -17.59 20.22
CA SER A 297 14.37 -19.05 20.11
C SER A 297 12.92 -19.46 20.35
N ILE A 298 12.28 -20.09 19.37
CA ILE A 298 10.95 -20.67 19.54
C ILE A 298 11.11 -22.10 20.09
N PRO A 299 10.50 -22.43 21.25
CA PRO A 299 10.50 -23.79 21.78
C PRO A 299 9.74 -24.71 20.83
N ASN A 300 10.32 -25.85 20.48
CA ASN A 300 9.65 -26.88 19.68
C ASN A 300 8.97 -27.90 20.60
N PRO A 301 7.84 -28.49 20.19
CA PRO A 301 7.26 -29.63 20.90
C PRO A 301 8.26 -30.80 20.93
N CYS A 302 8.24 -31.59 22.02
CA CYS A 302 9.08 -32.77 22.13
C CYS A 302 8.51 -33.92 21.28
N PRO A 303 9.27 -34.50 20.32
CA PRO A 303 8.79 -35.64 19.54
C PRO A 303 8.47 -36.86 20.41
N PRO A 304 7.51 -37.72 20.01
CA PRO A 304 7.21 -38.95 20.71
C PRO A 304 8.46 -39.84 20.85
N GLY A 305 8.84 -40.18 22.08
CA GLY A 305 9.99 -41.05 22.37
C GLY A 305 11.33 -40.34 22.59
N GLU A 306 11.43 -39.03 22.34
CA GLU A 306 12.61 -38.23 22.70
C GLU A 306 12.55 -37.71 24.15
N LYS A 307 13.72 -37.46 24.75
CA LYS A 307 13.81 -36.82 26.07
C LYS A 307 13.71 -35.31 25.92
N GLY A 308 12.58 -34.74 26.34
CA GLY A 308 12.35 -33.30 26.41
C GLY A 308 12.69 -32.69 27.77
N GLU A 309 12.62 -31.35 27.84
CA GLU A 309 12.75 -30.56 29.07
C GLU A 309 11.46 -29.80 29.34
N MET A 310 11.00 -29.81 30.60
CA MET A 310 9.85 -29.01 31.02
C MET A 310 10.21 -27.52 31.04
N GLN A 311 9.58 -26.72 30.17
CA GLN A 311 9.84 -25.30 30.02
C GLN A 311 8.56 -24.48 30.18
N VAL A 312 8.68 -23.28 30.75
CA VAL A 312 7.58 -22.33 30.87
C VAL A 312 7.58 -21.46 29.63
N ILE A 313 6.49 -21.53 28.86
CA ILE A 313 6.36 -20.78 27.62
C ILE A 313 5.13 -19.85 27.69
N PRO A 314 5.21 -18.64 27.10
CA PRO A 314 4.05 -17.78 26.94
C PRO A 314 3.16 -18.31 25.80
N VAL A 315 1.90 -18.61 26.10
CA VAL A 315 0.90 -19.16 25.18
C VAL A 315 -0.29 -18.21 25.09
N LEU A 316 -0.70 -17.86 23.87
CA LEU A 316 -1.94 -17.10 23.65
C LEU A 316 -3.16 -17.99 23.93
N LEU A 317 -4.22 -17.41 24.49
CA LEU A 317 -5.45 -18.16 24.84
C LEU A 317 -6.01 -18.98 23.65
N GLN A 318 -5.92 -18.45 22.44
CA GLN A 318 -6.39 -19.09 21.20
C GLN A 318 -5.66 -20.39 20.84
N LEU A 319 -4.48 -20.64 21.41
CA LEU A 319 -3.69 -21.86 21.15
C LEU A 319 -4.09 -23.04 22.05
N VAL A 320 -5.02 -22.84 22.99
CA VAL A 320 -5.53 -23.91 23.85
C VAL A 320 -6.58 -24.72 23.11
N GLN A 321 -6.32 -26.00 22.86
CA GLN A 321 -7.27 -26.90 22.18
C GLN A 321 -8.23 -27.59 23.13
N ALA A 322 -7.83 -27.78 24.39
CA ALA A 322 -8.67 -28.44 25.38
C ALA A 322 -8.27 -28.02 26.80
N VAL A 323 -9.24 -28.05 27.72
CA VAL A 323 -9.05 -27.74 29.13
C VAL A 323 -9.57 -28.91 29.95
N SER A 324 -8.74 -29.46 30.84
CA SER A 324 -9.14 -30.62 31.65
C SER A 324 -9.75 -30.20 32.99
N THR A 325 -10.64 -31.04 33.53
CA THR A 325 -11.19 -30.89 34.89
C THR A 325 -10.12 -31.07 35.97
N VAL A 326 -8.99 -31.72 35.66
CA VAL A 326 -7.89 -32.00 36.59
C VAL A 326 -7.04 -30.76 36.86
N ARG A 327 -6.65 -30.61 38.14
CA ARG A 327 -5.67 -29.62 38.60
C ARG A 327 -4.54 -30.30 39.35
N LEU A 328 -3.32 -29.94 39.00
CA LEU A 328 -2.10 -30.38 39.68
C LEU A 328 -1.68 -29.39 40.75
N TYR A 329 -1.09 -29.90 41.82
CA TYR A 329 -0.35 -29.07 42.76
C TYR A 329 0.96 -28.63 42.10
N ILE A 330 1.17 -27.31 42.04
CA ILE A 330 2.40 -26.72 41.53
C ILE A 330 3.21 -26.10 42.68
N PRO A 331 4.53 -26.34 42.76
CA PRO A 331 5.41 -25.64 43.68
C PRO A 331 5.34 -24.12 43.51
N LYS A 332 5.58 -23.37 44.59
CA LYS A 332 5.63 -21.90 44.55
C LYS A 332 6.81 -21.35 43.72
N ASP A 333 7.88 -22.13 43.58
CA ASP A 333 9.05 -21.77 42.77
C ASP A 333 9.31 -22.83 41.69
N LEU A 334 9.18 -22.43 40.44
CA LEU A 334 9.41 -23.24 39.24
C LEU A 334 10.70 -22.85 38.50
N ARG A 335 11.54 -21.98 39.06
CA ARG A 335 12.86 -21.66 38.48
C ARG A 335 13.79 -22.88 38.47
N PRO A 336 13.86 -23.71 39.55
CA PRO A 336 14.68 -24.91 39.55
C PRO A 336 14.19 -25.94 38.52
N LEU A 337 15.13 -26.53 37.78
CA LEU A 337 14.85 -27.54 36.76
C LEU A 337 14.19 -28.80 37.37
N ASP A 338 14.63 -29.22 38.55
CA ASP A 338 14.05 -30.37 39.27
C ASP A 338 12.58 -30.14 39.65
N ALA A 339 12.22 -28.90 40.02
CA ALA A 339 10.84 -28.54 40.34
C ALA A 339 9.94 -28.65 39.10
N ARG A 340 10.41 -28.18 37.94
CA ARG A 340 9.70 -28.31 36.65
C ARG A 340 9.57 -29.77 36.23
N GLN A 341 10.63 -30.56 36.36
CA GLN A 341 10.60 -31.99 36.03
C GLN A 341 9.65 -32.80 36.93
N ASN A 342 9.54 -32.45 38.22
CA ASN A 342 8.60 -33.10 39.12
C ASN A 342 7.15 -32.85 38.71
N VAL A 343 6.80 -31.64 38.28
CA VAL A 343 5.48 -31.36 37.70
C VAL A 343 5.28 -32.17 36.41
N GLY A 344 6.30 -32.28 35.56
CA GLY A 344 6.28 -33.16 34.38
C GLY A 344 5.97 -34.62 34.72
N LYS A 345 6.58 -35.17 35.78
CA LYS A 345 6.26 -36.52 36.27
C LYS A 345 4.81 -36.64 36.73
N SER A 346 4.27 -35.62 37.40
CA SER A 346 2.86 -35.58 37.80
C SER A 346 1.92 -35.57 36.59
N ILE A 347 2.24 -34.84 35.51
CA ILE A 347 1.47 -34.88 34.26
C ILE A 347 1.47 -36.29 33.66
N GLN A 348 2.64 -36.94 33.63
CA GLN A 348 2.76 -38.32 33.14
C GLN A 348 1.98 -39.32 34.00
N GLU A 349 1.97 -39.14 35.31
CA GLU A 349 1.19 -39.99 36.22
C GLU A 349 -0.32 -39.83 36.01
N VAL A 350 -0.80 -38.60 35.79
CA VAL A 350 -2.20 -38.36 35.42
C VAL A 350 -2.52 -39.04 34.09
N LYS A 351 -1.66 -38.93 33.07
CA LYS A 351 -1.86 -39.63 31.78
C LYS A 351 -1.90 -41.15 31.94
N LYS A 352 -1.05 -41.73 32.80
CA LYS A 352 -1.07 -43.18 33.09
C LYS A 352 -2.35 -43.62 33.78
N ARG A 353 -2.90 -42.78 34.65
CA ARG A 353 -4.14 -43.04 35.39
C ARG A 353 -5.39 -42.95 34.49
N PHE A 354 -5.37 -42.06 33.50
CA PHE A 354 -6.44 -41.86 32.53
C PHE A 354 -6.04 -42.38 31.14
N LYS A 355 -6.06 -43.71 30.97
CA LYS A 355 -5.62 -44.36 29.72
C LYS A 355 -6.48 -44.02 28.50
N ASP A 356 -7.76 -43.73 28.71
CA ASP A 356 -8.72 -43.39 27.64
C ASP A 356 -8.76 -41.89 27.30
N GLY A 357 -7.91 -41.08 27.95
CA GLY A 357 -7.85 -39.62 27.78
C GLY A 357 -8.22 -38.86 29.05
N LEU A 358 -7.70 -37.63 29.18
CA LEU A 358 -8.01 -36.76 30.32
C LEU A 358 -9.46 -36.28 30.26
N PRO A 359 -10.17 -36.22 31.41
CA PRO A 359 -11.51 -35.66 31.47
C PRO A 359 -11.46 -34.16 31.12
N LEU A 360 -12.25 -33.78 30.11
CA LEU A 360 -12.37 -32.42 29.61
C LEU A 360 -13.45 -31.65 30.38
N LEU A 361 -13.30 -30.33 30.48
CA LEU A 361 -14.37 -29.46 30.94
C LEU A 361 -15.45 -29.37 29.86
N ASP A 362 -16.68 -29.68 30.24
CA ASP A 362 -17.83 -29.52 29.35
C ASP A 362 -18.18 -28.02 29.16
N PRO A 363 -18.26 -27.51 27.92
CA PRO A 363 -18.58 -26.10 27.66
C PRO A 363 -19.94 -25.65 28.19
N ILE A 364 -20.92 -26.55 28.32
CA ILE A 364 -22.29 -26.25 28.75
C ILE A 364 -22.44 -26.50 30.24
N ASP A 365 -22.10 -27.70 30.70
CA ASP A 365 -22.37 -28.16 32.06
C ASP A 365 -21.32 -27.65 33.06
N ASP A 366 -20.03 -27.74 32.73
CA ASP A 366 -18.95 -27.29 33.63
C ASP A 366 -18.65 -25.79 33.48
N MET A 367 -18.58 -25.30 32.23
CA MET A 367 -18.25 -23.90 31.95
C MET A 367 -19.48 -22.97 32.00
N GLY A 368 -20.69 -23.52 32.03
CA GLY A 368 -21.92 -22.75 32.18
C GLY A 368 -22.28 -21.87 30.98
N ILE A 369 -21.80 -22.19 29.77
CA ILE A 369 -22.05 -21.37 28.58
C ILE A 369 -23.48 -21.62 28.09
N LYS A 370 -24.37 -20.63 28.30
CA LYS A 370 -25.81 -20.71 27.96
C LYS A 370 -26.16 -20.25 26.54
N ASP A 371 -25.17 -20.13 25.66
CA ASP A 371 -25.37 -19.66 24.28
C ASP A 371 -26.09 -20.70 23.41
N GLU A 372 -27.21 -20.31 22.78
CA GLU A 372 -27.99 -21.23 21.94
C GLU A 372 -27.25 -21.64 20.66
N GLY A 373 -26.33 -20.81 20.16
CA GLY A 373 -25.43 -21.14 19.06
C GLY A 373 -24.48 -22.28 19.43
N LEU A 374 -23.85 -22.20 20.61
CA LEU A 374 -22.99 -23.29 21.12
C LEU A 374 -23.77 -24.59 21.33
N LYS A 375 -24.96 -24.54 21.95
CA LYS A 375 -25.80 -25.75 22.13
C LYS A 375 -26.17 -26.39 20.79
N SER A 376 -26.43 -25.58 19.76
CA SER A 376 -26.69 -26.09 18.41
C SER A 376 -25.45 -26.78 17.82
N ILE A 377 -24.25 -26.22 18.02
CA ILE A 377 -22.99 -26.81 17.57
C ILE A 377 -22.74 -28.15 18.26
N VAL A 378 -22.87 -28.22 19.58
CA VAL A 378 -22.65 -29.46 20.36
C VAL A 378 -23.59 -30.58 19.88
N ARG A 379 -24.90 -30.31 19.74
CA ARG A 379 -25.86 -31.30 19.19
C ARG A 379 -25.51 -31.76 17.78
N LYS A 380 -24.97 -30.87 16.94
CA LYS A 380 -24.51 -31.22 15.58
C LYS A 380 -23.26 -32.09 15.61
N ILE A 381 -22.31 -31.79 16.50
CA ILE A 381 -21.11 -32.60 16.72
C ILE A 381 -21.54 -34.01 17.14
N GLU A 382 -22.37 -34.16 18.18
CA GLU A 382 -22.86 -35.47 18.65
C GLU A 382 -23.55 -36.26 17.53
N ALA A 383 -24.43 -35.61 16.75
CA ALA A 383 -25.14 -36.25 15.65
C ALA A 383 -24.19 -36.69 14.52
N LEU A 384 -23.14 -35.90 14.22
CA LEU A 384 -22.15 -36.22 13.20
C LEU A 384 -21.15 -37.28 13.68
N GLU A 385 -20.76 -37.26 14.96
CA GLU A 385 -19.94 -38.30 15.57
C GLU A 385 -20.67 -39.64 15.55
N HIS A 386 -21.94 -39.69 15.96
CA HIS A 386 -22.75 -40.91 15.85
C HIS A 386 -22.80 -41.42 14.41
N LYS A 387 -23.06 -40.54 13.43
CA LYS A 387 -23.02 -40.90 12.01
C LYS A 387 -21.65 -41.43 11.58
N MET A 388 -20.56 -40.83 12.05
CA MET A 388 -19.20 -41.29 11.77
C MET A 388 -18.91 -42.68 12.36
N TYR A 389 -19.34 -42.95 13.60
CA TYR A 389 -19.18 -44.26 14.25
C TYR A 389 -19.98 -45.36 13.55
N THR A 390 -21.19 -45.06 13.10
CA THR A 390 -22.03 -46.01 12.34
C THR A 390 -21.62 -46.17 10.87
N HIS A 391 -20.66 -45.38 10.39
CA HIS A 391 -20.29 -45.34 8.98
C HIS A 391 -19.57 -46.64 8.54
N PRO A 392 -19.88 -47.22 7.38
CA PRO A 392 -19.25 -48.46 6.90
C PRO A 392 -17.72 -48.42 6.86
N MET A 393 -17.14 -47.26 6.49
CA MET A 393 -15.69 -47.05 6.43
C MET A 393 -14.98 -47.09 7.78
N GLN A 394 -15.71 -47.01 8.91
CA GLN A 394 -15.11 -47.10 10.23
C GLN A 394 -14.58 -48.51 10.55
N LYS A 395 -15.08 -49.53 9.84
CA LYS A 395 -14.67 -50.94 9.98
C LYS A 395 -13.68 -51.40 8.90
N ASP A 396 -13.30 -50.50 7.99
CA ASP A 396 -12.43 -50.81 6.86
C ASP A 396 -10.95 -50.73 7.28
N PRO A 397 -10.13 -51.77 7.05
CA PRO A 397 -8.71 -51.77 7.40
C PRO A 397 -7.89 -50.76 6.59
N ASP A 398 -8.32 -50.38 5.38
CA ASP A 398 -7.59 -49.47 4.50
C ASP A 398 -8.06 -48.01 4.64
N ARG A 399 -8.94 -47.72 5.61
CA ARG A 399 -9.58 -46.40 5.85
C ARG A 399 -8.59 -45.25 5.79
N ASP A 400 -7.47 -45.33 6.51
CA ASP A 400 -6.54 -44.21 6.64
C ASP A 400 -5.81 -43.92 5.31
N SER A 401 -5.46 -44.97 4.56
CA SER A 401 -4.85 -44.82 3.22
C SER A 401 -5.85 -44.25 2.20
N LEU A 402 -7.10 -44.72 2.23
CA LEU A 402 -8.19 -44.21 1.38
C LEU A 402 -8.54 -42.77 1.75
N TYR A 403 -8.47 -42.41 3.03
CA TYR A 403 -8.68 -41.05 3.51
C TYR A 403 -7.59 -40.11 2.99
N GLU A 404 -6.31 -40.48 3.04
CA GLU A 404 -5.21 -39.68 2.49
C GLU A 404 -5.33 -39.47 0.97
N LEU A 405 -5.70 -40.53 0.23
CA LEU A 405 -5.99 -40.44 -1.21
C LEU A 405 -7.16 -39.49 -1.50
N CYS A 406 -8.23 -39.60 -0.70
CA CYS A 406 -9.40 -38.72 -0.79
C CYS A 406 -9.02 -37.27 -0.48
N GLU A 407 -8.25 -37.03 0.58
CA GLU A 407 -7.76 -35.71 0.95
C GLU A 407 -6.94 -35.07 -0.19
N LYS A 408 -6.00 -35.83 -0.78
CA LYS A 408 -5.23 -35.37 -1.96
C LYS A 408 -6.15 -34.99 -3.12
N LYS A 409 -7.14 -35.82 -3.45
CA LYS A 409 -8.09 -35.55 -4.54
C LYS A 409 -8.96 -34.32 -4.28
N PHE A 410 -9.38 -34.10 -3.03
CA PHE A 410 -10.11 -32.89 -2.63
C PHE A 410 -9.23 -31.63 -2.72
N LYS A 411 -7.96 -31.70 -2.29
CA LYS A 411 -6.99 -30.59 -2.44
C LYS A 411 -6.82 -30.20 -3.91
N PHE A 412 -6.63 -31.17 -4.80
CA PHE A 412 -6.57 -30.89 -6.24
C PHE A 412 -7.86 -30.24 -6.77
N ASN A 413 -9.04 -30.69 -6.33
CA ASN A 413 -10.30 -30.06 -6.73
C ASN A 413 -10.41 -28.59 -6.28
N ASP A 414 -9.96 -28.28 -5.07
CA ASP A 414 -9.93 -26.92 -4.56
C ASP A 414 -8.92 -26.06 -5.34
N ASP A 415 -7.72 -26.58 -5.61
CA ASP A 415 -6.70 -25.91 -6.43
C ASP A 415 -7.17 -25.66 -7.87
N ILE A 416 -7.84 -26.65 -8.49
CA ILE A 416 -8.47 -26.53 -9.81
C ILE A 416 -9.56 -25.46 -9.80
N LYS A 417 -10.39 -25.43 -8.75
CA LYS A 417 -11.46 -24.43 -8.62
C LYS A 417 -10.89 -23.02 -8.46
N LEU A 418 -9.83 -22.86 -7.67
CA LEU A 418 -9.09 -21.60 -7.52
C LEU A 418 -8.44 -21.18 -8.84
N ALA A 419 -7.73 -22.08 -9.52
CA ALA A 419 -7.10 -21.82 -10.81
C ALA A 419 -8.12 -21.42 -11.89
N LYS A 420 -9.27 -22.11 -11.98
CA LYS A 420 -10.38 -21.75 -12.88
C LYS A 420 -10.93 -20.36 -12.58
N LYS A 421 -11.07 -20.01 -11.29
CA LYS A 421 -11.53 -18.68 -10.87
C LYS A 421 -10.53 -17.59 -11.27
N GLU A 422 -9.24 -17.80 -11.07
CA GLU A 422 -8.18 -16.85 -11.46
C GLU A 422 -8.11 -16.68 -12.99
N ILE A 423 -8.20 -17.75 -13.78
CA ILE A 423 -8.24 -17.66 -15.24
C ILE A 423 -9.47 -16.85 -15.71
N LYS A 424 -10.64 -17.10 -15.11
CA LYS A 424 -11.86 -16.34 -15.43
C LYS A 424 -11.69 -14.85 -15.11
N LYS A 425 -11.04 -14.54 -13.97
CA LYS A 425 -10.73 -13.17 -13.57
C LYS A 425 -9.80 -12.48 -14.57
N CYS A 426 -8.71 -13.13 -14.99
CA CYS A 426 -7.75 -12.59 -15.96
C CYS A 426 -8.34 -12.41 -17.37
N ARG A 427 -9.32 -13.24 -17.74
CA ARG A 427 -10.06 -13.12 -19.02
C ARG A 427 -11.06 -11.96 -19.03
N THR A 428 -11.50 -11.50 -17.88
CA THR A 428 -12.43 -10.37 -17.80
C THR A 428 -11.65 -9.10 -18.10
N VAL A 429 -12.17 -8.24 -18.98
CA VAL A 429 -11.56 -6.92 -19.22
C VAL A 429 -11.68 -6.10 -17.93
N LEU A 430 -10.58 -6.02 -17.18
CA LEU A 430 -10.57 -5.62 -15.76
C LEU A 430 -11.08 -4.19 -15.53
N GLN A 431 -11.07 -3.34 -16.56
CA GLN A 431 -11.47 -1.93 -16.49
C GLN A 431 -12.83 -1.63 -17.13
N MET A 432 -13.55 -2.66 -17.60
CA MET A 432 -14.84 -2.46 -18.26
C MET A 432 -15.93 -1.94 -17.32
N ASP A 433 -15.96 -2.44 -16.08
CA ASP A 433 -16.94 -1.99 -15.09
C ASP A 433 -16.64 -0.57 -14.62
N GLU A 434 -15.38 -0.21 -14.48
CA GLU A 434 -14.97 1.17 -14.20
C GLU A 434 -15.37 2.12 -15.34
N LEU A 435 -15.15 1.73 -16.61
CA LEU A 435 -15.58 2.51 -17.78
C LEU A 435 -17.09 2.76 -17.76
N LYS A 436 -17.91 1.74 -17.46
CA LYS A 436 -19.36 1.88 -17.35
C LYS A 436 -19.76 2.86 -16.23
N CYS A 437 -19.08 2.80 -15.09
CA CYS A 437 -19.33 3.71 -13.97
C CYS A 437 -18.94 5.15 -14.33
N ARG A 438 -17.79 5.36 -14.97
CA ARG A 438 -17.37 6.68 -15.48
C ARG A 438 -18.33 7.23 -16.54
N LYS A 439 -18.74 6.44 -17.52
CA LYS A 439 -19.79 6.81 -18.50
C LYS A 439 -21.12 7.18 -17.82
N ARG A 440 -21.46 6.56 -16.68
CA ARG A 440 -22.66 6.94 -15.90
C ARG A 440 -22.52 8.34 -15.29
N VAL A 441 -21.34 8.68 -14.75
CA VAL A 441 -21.06 10.04 -14.24
C VAL A 441 -21.17 11.07 -15.36
N LEU A 442 -20.51 10.83 -16.49
CA LEU A 442 -20.55 11.72 -17.66
C LEU A 442 -21.99 11.99 -18.14
N ARG A 443 -22.83 10.95 -18.21
CA ARG A 443 -24.25 11.09 -18.56
C ARG A 443 -25.06 11.86 -17.53
N ARG A 444 -24.84 11.61 -16.24
CA ARG A 444 -25.55 12.31 -15.15
C ARG A 444 -25.22 13.80 -15.08
N LEU A 445 -23.99 14.17 -15.39
CA LEU A 445 -23.54 15.56 -15.38
C LEU A 445 -23.75 16.28 -16.74
N GLY A 446 -24.21 15.56 -17.77
CA GLY A 446 -24.52 16.12 -19.09
C GLY A 446 -23.30 16.36 -19.98
N TYR A 447 -22.22 15.58 -19.80
CA TYR A 447 -21.05 15.60 -20.69
C TYR A 447 -21.24 14.73 -21.94
N SER A 448 -22.12 13.74 -21.86
CA SER A 448 -22.50 12.90 -22.97
C SER A 448 -23.97 12.48 -22.87
N THR A 449 -24.58 12.15 -24.00
CA THR A 449 -25.95 11.62 -24.05
C THR A 449 -26.02 10.17 -23.59
N ALA A 450 -27.25 9.64 -23.47
CA ALA A 450 -27.48 8.22 -23.20
C ALA A 450 -26.92 7.28 -24.28
N ALA A 451 -26.72 7.78 -25.50
CA ALA A 451 -26.12 7.08 -26.63
C ALA A 451 -24.60 7.28 -26.72
N ASP A 452 -23.97 7.74 -25.64
CA ASP A 452 -22.53 8.02 -25.55
C ASP A 452 -22.01 9.10 -26.55
N VAL A 453 -22.90 9.94 -27.07
CA VAL A 453 -22.53 11.08 -27.93
C VAL A 453 -22.09 12.26 -27.07
N ILE A 454 -20.93 12.86 -27.38
CA ILE A 454 -20.36 13.97 -26.62
C ILE A 454 -21.17 15.27 -26.74
N GLU A 455 -21.43 15.91 -25.60
CA GLU A 455 -22.14 17.19 -25.49
C GLU A 455 -21.17 18.38 -25.42
N LEU A 456 -21.70 19.61 -25.42
CA LEU A 456 -20.89 20.82 -25.32
C LEU A 456 -19.99 20.81 -24.07
N LYS A 457 -20.52 20.43 -22.89
CA LYS A 457 -19.72 20.24 -21.67
C LYS A 457 -18.59 19.23 -21.87
N GLY A 458 -18.87 18.12 -22.55
CA GLY A 458 -17.88 17.11 -22.93
C GLY A 458 -16.74 17.69 -23.75
N ARG A 459 -17.06 18.49 -24.77
CA ARG A 459 -16.07 19.14 -25.64
C ARG A 459 -15.17 20.10 -24.86
N VAL A 460 -15.73 20.87 -23.93
CA VAL A 460 -14.97 21.78 -23.06
C VAL A 460 -14.00 21.00 -22.17
N ALA A 461 -14.46 19.92 -21.54
CA ALA A 461 -13.58 19.08 -20.72
C ALA A 461 -12.47 18.38 -21.52
N CYS A 462 -12.66 18.12 -22.82
CA CYS A 462 -11.59 17.57 -23.66
C CYS A 462 -10.39 18.53 -23.79
N GLU A 463 -10.60 19.84 -23.68
CA GLU A 463 -9.54 20.86 -23.79
C GLU A 463 -8.72 21.00 -22.49
N ILE A 464 -9.16 20.39 -21.39
CA ILE A 464 -8.52 20.45 -20.07
C ILE A 464 -7.81 19.13 -19.80
N SER A 465 -6.48 19.16 -19.71
CA SER A 465 -5.64 17.97 -19.47
C SER A 465 -4.69 18.10 -18.27
N SER A 466 -4.41 19.33 -17.82
CA SER A 466 -3.47 19.62 -16.73
C SER A 466 -4.06 19.47 -15.32
N ALA A 467 -5.38 19.35 -15.22
CA ALA A 467 -6.15 19.51 -13.99
C ALA A 467 -7.45 18.70 -14.08
N ASP A 468 -8.25 18.71 -13.00
CA ASP A 468 -9.56 18.07 -12.97
C ASP A 468 -10.55 18.74 -13.95
N GLU A 469 -10.77 18.04 -15.06
CA GLU A 469 -11.60 18.46 -16.18
C GLU A 469 -13.08 18.57 -15.84
N LEU A 470 -13.58 17.79 -14.86
CA LEU A 470 -14.98 17.82 -14.48
C LEU A 470 -15.29 19.04 -13.61
N VAL A 471 -14.51 19.25 -12.55
CA VAL A 471 -14.70 20.37 -11.62
C VAL A 471 -14.55 21.70 -12.37
N LEU A 472 -13.51 21.85 -13.18
CA LEU A 472 -13.28 23.09 -13.94
C LEU A 472 -14.41 23.37 -14.93
N THR A 473 -14.85 22.35 -15.67
CA THR A 473 -15.95 22.52 -16.61
C THR A 473 -17.24 22.89 -15.89
N GLU A 474 -17.59 22.21 -14.79
CA GLU A 474 -18.79 22.58 -14.02
C GLU A 474 -18.70 24.01 -13.47
N MET A 475 -17.52 24.46 -13.01
CA MET A 475 -17.32 25.84 -12.54
C MET A 475 -17.50 26.87 -13.66
N ILE A 476 -17.00 26.59 -14.88
CA ILE A 476 -17.24 27.45 -16.05
C ILE A 476 -18.75 27.57 -16.34
N PHE A 477 -19.46 26.44 -16.43
CA PHE A 477 -20.88 26.43 -16.77
C PHE A 477 -21.79 26.99 -15.66
N ASN A 478 -21.36 26.92 -14.40
CA ASN A 478 -22.04 27.56 -13.27
C ASN A 478 -21.73 29.06 -13.15
N GLY A 479 -20.90 29.62 -14.04
CA GLY A 479 -20.58 31.04 -14.07
C GLY A 479 -19.61 31.51 -12.98
N VAL A 480 -18.92 30.59 -12.28
CA VAL A 480 -18.02 30.93 -11.17
C VAL A 480 -16.96 31.94 -11.61
N PHE A 481 -16.36 31.75 -12.78
CA PHE A 481 -15.30 32.63 -13.29
C PHE A 481 -15.80 33.97 -13.84
N ASN A 482 -17.12 34.16 -14.00
CA ASN A 482 -17.67 35.40 -14.53
C ASN A 482 -17.52 36.54 -13.51
N ASP A 483 -17.78 36.24 -12.23
CA ASP A 483 -17.73 37.21 -11.13
C ASP A 483 -16.31 37.45 -10.59
N LEU A 484 -15.34 36.62 -10.98
CA LEU A 484 -13.95 36.75 -10.54
C LEU A 484 -13.22 37.84 -11.31
N THR A 485 -12.36 38.56 -10.59
CA THR A 485 -11.32 39.41 -11.19
C THR A 485 -10.25 38.57 -11.89
N VAL A 486 -9.49 39.21 -12.77
CA VAL A 486 -8.39 38.59 -13.52
C VAL A 486 -7.34 37.99 -12.58
N GLU A 487 -7.11 38.59 -11.41
CA GLU A 487 -6.16 38.15 -10.38
C GLU A 487 -6.68 36.99 -9.54
N GLN A 488 -8.00 36.92 -9.31
CA GLN A 488 -8.64 35.82 -8.58
C GLN A 488 -8.68 34.52 -9.40
N CYS A 489 -8.81 34.60 -10.74
CA CYS A 489 -8.80 33.44 -11.61
C CYS A 489 -7.54 32.55 -11.45
N PRO A 490 -6.30 33.04 -11.64
CA PRO A 490 -5.09 32.24 -11.46
C PRO A 490 -4.93 31.79 -10.00
N ALA A 491 -5.34 32.60 -9.02
CA ALA A 491 -5.31 32.23 -7.61
C ALA A 491 -6.17 30.99 -7.34
N LEU A 492 -7.42 30.95 -7.82
CA LEU A 492 -8.29 29.79 -7.69
C LEU A 492 -7.77 28.57 -8.46
N LEU A 493 -7.31 28.79 -9.69
CA LEU A 493 -6.77 27.72 -10.55
C LEU A 493 -5.48 27.10 -9.97
N SER A 494 -4.74 27.81 -9.11
CA SER A 494 -3.57 27.27 -8.41
C SER A 494 -3.89 26.02 -7.57
N CYS A 495 -5.12 25.91 -7.07
CA CYS A 495 -5.58 24.77 -6.27
C CYS A 495 -5.56 23.45 -7.03
N PHE A 496 -5.62 23.50 -8.36
CA PHE A 496 -5.64 22.31 -9.22
C PHE A 496 -4.25 21.81 -9.59
N VAL A 497 -3.25 22.69 -9.62
CA VAL A 497 -1.90 22.38 -10.12
C VAL A 497 -0.89 22.15 -9.00
N PHE A 498 -1.14 22.70 -7.81
CA PHE A 498 -0.29 22.51 -6.65
C PHE A 498 -0.53 21.13 -6.03
N GLN A 499 0.51 20.31 -5.97
CA GLN A 499 0.42 18.91 -5.50
C GLN A 499 1.30 18.62 -4.28
N GLU A 500 2.18 19.53 -3.87
CA GLU A 500 3.11 19.30 -2.78
C GLU A 500 2.44 19.44 -1.40
N LYS A 501 3.05 18.89 -0.36
CA LYS A 501 2.57 19.11 1.02
C LYS A 501 3.19 20.40 1.55
N SER A 502 2.39 21.23 2.20
CA SER A 502 2.84 22.40 2.94
C SER A 502 2.37 22.23 4.39
N SER A 503 3.21 22.65 5.33
CA SER A 503 2.94 22.51 6.76
C SER A 503 2.12 23.67 7.31
N GLU A 504 2.06 24.79 6.57
CA GLU A 504 1.35 26.00 6.96
C GLU A 504 0.15 26.24 6.06
N MET A 505 -1.01 26.47 6.68
CA MET A 505 -2.16 27.07 5.99
C MET A 505 -1.99 28.59 6.06
N PRO A 506 -1.81 29.29 4.93
CA PRO A 506 -1.71 30.75 4.94
C PRO A 506 -2.98 31.38 5.50
N LYS A 507 -2.85 32.61 6.01
CA LYS A 507 -4.02 33.45 6.33
C LYS A 507 -4.68 33.88 5.02
N MET A 508 -5.68 33.11 4.61
CA MET A 508 -6.43 33.33 3.38
C MET A 508 -7.02 34.74 3.33
N ILE A 509 -6.80 35.44 2.21
CA ILE A 509 -7.43 36.73 1.93
C ILE A 509 -8.95 36.53 1.85
N GLU A 510 -9.72 37.40 2.50
CA GLU A 510 -11.19 37.26 2.62
C GLU A 510 -11.90 37.14 1.27
N GLU A 511 -11.42 37.86 0.25
CA GLU A 511 -11.92 37.82 -1.12
C GLU A 511 -11.75 36.45 -1.82
N LEU A 512 -10.82 35.61 -1.35
CA LEU A 512 -10.54 34.29 -1.93
C LEU A 512 -11.31 33.15 -1.25
N ALA A 513 -11.90 33.43 -0.09
CA ALA A 513 -12.68 32.46 0.67
C ALA A 513 -13.96 32.00 -0.07
N GLY A 514 -14.67 32.94 -0.69
CA GLY A 514 -15.87 32.66 -1.48
C GLY A 514 -15.59 31.73 -2.68
N PRO A 515 -14.64 32.09 -3.57
CA PRO A 515 -14.26 31.26 -4.70
C PRO A 515 -13.77 29.86 -4.31
N LEU A 516 -12.96 29.75 -3.24
CA LEU A 516 -12.51 28.45 -2.73
C LEU A 516 -13.68 27.58 -2.27
N ARG A 517 -14.66 28.17 -1.57
CA ARG A 517 -15.85 27.45 -1.12
C ARG A 517 -16.66 26.91 -2.31
N GLN A 518 -16.83 27.71 -3.38
CA GLN A 518 -17.54 27.27 -4.59
C GLN A 518 -16.82 26.10 -5.29
N LEU A 519 -15.49 26.11 -5.32
CA LEU A 519 -14.68 24.99 -5.81
C LEU A 519 -14.94 23.73 -4.98
N GLN A 520 -14.86 23.84 -3.64
CA GLN A 520 -15.05 22.71 -2.74
C GLN A 520 -16.47 22.14 -2.82
N GLU A 521 -17.49 22.98 -2.92
CA GLU A 521 -18.89 22.56 -3.10
C GLU A 521 -19.09 21.85 -4.45
N THR A 522 -18.44 22.34 -5.51
CA THR A 522 -18.48 21.70 -6.84
C THR A 522 -17.80 20.33 -6.83
N ALA A 523 -16.59 20.24 -6.25
CA ALA A 523 -15.86 18.99 -6.08
C ALA A 523 -16.66 17.97 -5.26
N ARG A 524 -17.26 18.40 -4.15
CA ARG A 524 -18.12 17.56 -3.29
C ARG A 524 -19.33 17.02 -4.04
N ARG A 525 -19.98 17.84 -4.88
CA ARG A 525 -21.10 17.42 -5.74
C ARG A 525 -20.65 16.34 -6.73
N ILE A 526 -19.51 16.53 -7.39
CA ILE A 526 -18.96 15.55 -8.35
C ILE A 526 -18.55 14.25 -7.64
N GLY A 527 -17.92 14.35 -6.47
CA GLY A 527 -17.58 13.20 -5.62
C GLY A 527 -18.83 12.39 -5.25
N LYS A 528 -19.92 13.06 -4.84
CA LYS A 528 -21.20 12.39 -4.55
C LYS A 528 -21.79 11.69 -5.78
N VAL A 529 -21.81 12.34 -6.94
CA VAL A 529 -22.29 11.72 -8.19
C VAL A 529 -21.43 10.51 -8.59
N SER A 530 -20.12 10.58 -8.34
CA SER A 530 -19.18 9.48 -8.59
C SER A 530 -19.43 8.29 -7.67
N GLN A 531 -19.66 8.54 -6.38
CA GLN A 531 -20.02 7.51 -5.41
C GLN A 531 -21.36 6.83 -5.75
N GLU A 532 -22.39 7.61 -6.08
CA GLU A 532 -23.68 7.08 -6.54
C GLU A 532 -23.57 6.29 -7.87
N ALA A 533 -22.54 6.58 -8.68
CA ALA A 533 -22.21 5.82 -9.87
C ALA A 533 -21.45 4.51 -9.58
N LYS A 534 -21.17 4.20 -8.31
CA LYS A 534 -20.40 3.04 -7.82
C LYS A 534 -18.90 3.11 -8.11
N LEU A 535 -18.34 4.32 -8.22
CA LEU A 535 -16.89 4.50 -8.18
C LEU A 535 -16.42 4.54 -6.73
N ASP A 536 -15.25 3.96 -6.48
CA ASP A 536 -14.58 3.99 -5.18
C ASP A 536 -13.85 5.34 -5.03
N VAL A 537 -14.59 6.34 -4.54
CA VAL A 537 -14.10 7.70 -4.32
C VAL A 537 -14.50 8.12 -2.92
N ASP A 538 -13.52 8.44 -2.10
CA ASP A 538 -13.74 9.17 -0.86
C ASP A 538 -13.95 10.66 -1.18
N ILE A 539 -15.07 11.21 -0.70
CA ILE A 539 -15.48 12.57 -1.05
C ILE A 539 -14.57 13.60 -0.38
N GLU A 540 -14.14 13.37 0.86
CA GLU A 540 -13.27 14.31 1.57
C GLU A 540 -11.87 14.28 0.96
N ASP A 541 -11.30 13.10 0.71
CA ASP A 541 -9.99 12.99 0.05
C ASP A 541 -10.00 13.65 -1.34
N TYR A 542 -11.10 13.53 -2.09
CA TYR A 542 -11.25 14.19 -3.38
C TYR A 542 -11.30 15.71 -3.27
N VAL A 543 -12.02 16.26 -2.28
CA VAL A 543 -12.06 17.71 -2.03
C VAL A 543 -10.72 18.23 -1.51
N GLU A 544 -10.04 17.49 -0.63
CA GLU A 544 -8.72 17.83 -0.09
C GLU A 544 -7.59 17.72 -1.11
N SER A 545 -7.84 17.03 -2.24
CA SER A 545 -6.89 16.98 -3.36
C SER A 545 -6.66 18.36 -4.00
N PHE A 546 -7.61 19.30 -3.84
CA PHE A 546 -7.49 20.69 -4.30
C PHE A 546 -6.86 21.55 -3.20
N LYS A 547 -5.63 21.99 -3.43
CA LYS A 547 -4.75 22.52 -2.39
C LYS A 547 -4.68 24.05 -2.37
N PRO A 548 -5.28 24.75 -1.39
CA PRO A 548 -5.38 26.21 -1.39
C PRO A 548 -4.11 26.96 -0.94
N GLN A 549 -3.05 26.25 -0.55
CA GLN A 549 -1.88 26.83 0.14
C GLN A 549 -1.09 27.85 -0.69
N LEU A 550 -1.24 27.86 -2.02
CA LEU A 550 -0.60 28.84 -2.90
C LEU A 550 -1.57 29.90 -3.45
N MET A 551 -2.83 29.93 -3.02
CA MET A 551 -3.81 30.90 -3.54
C MET A 551 -3.36 32.35 -3.30
N ASP A 552 -2.99 32.70 -2.07
CA ASP A 552 -2.57 34.06 -1.71
C ASP A 552 -1.24 34.46 -2.37
N VAL A 553 -0.33 33.49 -2.52
CA VAL A 553 0.97 33.64 -3.20
C VAL A 553 0.73 34.02 -4.67
N VAL A 554 -0.15 33.27 -5.35
CA VAL A 554 -0.49 33.49 -6.76
C VAL A 554 -1.28 34.79 -6.96
N TYR A 555 -2.19 35.11 -6.04
CA TYR A 555 -2.93 36.37 -6.06
C TYR A 555 -2.01 37.59 -5.87
N SER A 556 -1.07 37.52 -4.94
CA SER A 556 -0.10 38.61 -4.70
C SER A 556 0.85 38.75 -5.88
N TRP A 557 1.28 37.63 -6.47
CA TRP A 557 2.07 37.62 -7.70
C TRP A 557 1.32 38.26 -8.88
N SER A 558 0.04 37.92 -9.09
CA SER A 558 -0.73 38.52 -10.19
C SER A 558 -1.00 40.02 -10.00
N LYS A 559 -0.94 40.52 -8.75
CA LYS A 559 -0.97 41.96 -8.41
C LYS A 559 0.36 42.70 -8.55
N GLY A 560 1.44 42.00 -8.91
CA GLY A 560 2.76 42.64 -9.15
C GLY A 560 3.74 42.54 -7.97
N ALA A 561 3.49 41.71 -6.96
CA ALA A 561 4.47 41.49 -5.88
C ALA A 561 5.79 40.90 -6.43
N THR A 562 6.92 41.24 -5.79
CA THR A 562 8.23 40.67 -6.13
C THR A 562 8.32 39.20 -5.72
N PHE A 563 9.22 38.44 -6.35
CA PHE A 563 9.36 37.01 -6.05
C PHE A 563 9.83 36.78 -4.60
N SER A 564 10.73 37.65 -4.12
CA SER A 564 11.19 37.66 -2.72
C SER A 564 10.05 37.89 -1.71
N GLN A 565 9.05 38.72 -2.04
CA GLN A 565 7.88 38.93 -1.18
C GLN A 565 7.02 37.67 -1.09
N ILE A 566 6.69 37.06 -2.24
CA ILE A 566 5.80 35.88 -2.24
C ILE A 566 6.46 34.64 -1.61
N CYS A 567 7.78 34.51 -1.70
CA CYS A 567 8.51 33.44 -1.01
C CYS A 567 8.48 33.57 0.51
N LYS A 568 8.25 34.78 1.05
CA LYS A 568 8.07 34.99 2.50
C LYS A 568 6.66 34.67 2.98
N MET A 569 5.72 34.45 2.07
CA MET A 569 4.31 34.15 2.39
C MET A 569 4.04 32.66 2.58
N THR A 570 4.99 31.78 2.25
CA THR A 570 4.82 30.33 2.26
C THR A 570 6.10 29.60 2.67
N ASP A 571 5.96 28.41 3.23
CA ASP A 571 7.03 27.47 3.55
C ASP A 571 7.45 26.60 2.34
N VAL A 572 6.74 26.73 1.21
CA VAL A 572 7.01 25.97 -0.01
C VAL A 572 8.33 26.43 -0.65
N PHE A 573 9.16 25.48 -1.07
CA PHE A 573 10.42 25.76 -1.76
C PHE A 573 10.22 26.62 -3.02
N GLU A 574 11.16 27.52 -3.29
CA GLU A 574 11.08 28.50 -4.38
C GLU A 574 10.95 27.83 -5.76
N GLY A 575 11.68 26.74 -6.01
CA GLY A 575 11.57 25.97 -7.24
C GLY A 575 10.21 25.29 -7.43
N SER A 576 9.55 24.91 -6.32
CA SER A 576 8.21 24.34 -6.33
C SER A 576 7.15 25.40 -6.64
N VAL A 577 7.31 26.63 -6.12
CA VAL A 577 6.47 27.79 -6.50
C VAL A 577 6.59 28.07 -8.00
N ILE A 578 7.81 28.11 -8.55
CA ILE A 578 8.02 28.31 -10.00
C ILE A 578 7.38 27.20 -10.82
N ARG A 579 7.53 25.92 -10.42
CA ARG A 579 6.88 24.80 -11.10
C ARG A 579 5.35 24.94 -11.08
N CYS A 580 4.78 25.34 -9.94
CA CYS A 580 3.35 25.57 -9.81
C CYS A 580 2.87 26.66 -10.78
N MET A 581 3.57 27.79 -10.84
CA MET A 581 3.24 28.89 -11.76
C MET A 581 3.36 28.52 -13.24
N ARG A 582 4.39 27.73 -13.62
CA ARG A 582 4.53 27.23 -15.00
C ARG A 582 3.41 26.27 -15.38
N ARG A 583 3.00 25.38 -14.48
CA ARG A 583 1.84 24.48 -14.68
C ARG A 583 0.52 25.27 -14.73
N LEU A 584 0.40 26.31 -13.91
CA LEU A 584 -0.75 27.20 -13.89
C LEU A 584 -0.90 27.94 -15.22
N GLU A 585 0.20 28.35 -15.83
CA GLU A 585 0.19 29.01 -17.15
C GLU A 585 -0.33 28.07 -18.25
N GLU A 586 0.10 26.81 -18.25
CA GLU A 586 -0.43 25.80 -19.15
C GLU A 586 -1.93 25.54 -18.90
N LEU A 587 -2.33 25.47 -17.63
CA LEU A 587 -3.76 25.34 -17.30
C LEU A 587 -4.56 26.54 -17.79
N LEU A 588 -4.07 27.77 -17.63
CA LEU A 588 -4.75 28.97 -18.15
C LEU A 588 -4.86 28.94 -19.68
N ARG A 589 -3.85 28.45 -20.40
CA ARG A 589 -3.93 28.26 -21.86
C ARG A 589 -5.06 27.30 -22.24
N GLN A 590 -5.20 26.20 -21.49
CA GLN A 590 -6.29 25.24 -21.67
C GLN A 590 -7.65 25.86 -21.33
N MET A 591 -7.72 26.70 -20.28
CA MET A 591 -8.93 27.46 -19.94
C MET A 591 -9.32 28.47 -21.03
N CYS A 592 -8.35 29.10 -21.72
CA CYS A 592 -8.63 29.92 -22.90
C CYS A 592 -9.25 29.07 -24.03
N GLN A 593 -8.71 27.89 -24.33
CA GLN A 593 -9.29 27.00 -25.35
C GLN A 593 -10.69 26.52 -24.96
N ALA A 594 -10.89 26.18 -23.69
CA ALA A 594 -12.19 25.81 -23.14
C ALA A 594 -13.24 26.95 -23.27
N ALA A 595 -12.85 28.20 -22.95
CA ALA A 595 -13.72 29.37 -23.12
C ALA A 595 -14.04 29.66 -24.60
N LYS A 596 -13.05 29.48 -25.47
CA LYS A 596 -13.22 29.60 -26.92
C LYS A 596 -14.19 28.54 -27.47
N ALA A 597 -14.13 27.31 -26.96
CA ALA A 597 -15.01 26.23 -27.38
C ALA A 597 -16.50 26.48 -27.06
N ILE A 598 -16.81 27.28 -26.03
CA ILE A 598 -18.18 27.73 -25.71
C ILE A 598 -18.54 29.09 -26.34
N GLY A 599 -17.62 29.71 -27.08
CA GLY A 599 -17.83 31.04 -27.68
C GLY A 599 -17.88 32.18 -26.67
N ASN A 600 -17.34 32.02 -25.46
CA ASN A 600 -17.29 33.05 -24.44
C ASN A 600 -15.97 33.83 -24.53
N THR A 601 -15.98 34.89 -25.35
CA THR A 601 -14.82 35.75 -25.58
C THR A 601 -14.40 36.55 -24.35
N GLU A 602 -15.33 36.85 -23.45
CA GLU A 602 -15.01 37.56 -22.20
C GLU A 602 -14.15 36.69 -21.28
N LEU A 603 -14.53 35.42 -21.07
CA LEU A 603 -13.72 34.48 -20.31
C LEU A 603 -12.39 34.17 -20.99
N GLU A 604 -12.36 34.04 -22.32
CA GLU A 604 -11.13 33.84 -23.09
C GLU A 604 -10.14 34.99 -22.81
N ASN A 605 -10.60 36.25 -22.92
CA ASN A 605 -9.80 37.43 -22.64
C ASN A 605 -9.37 37.51 -21.18
N LYS A 606 -10.26 37.17 -20.23
CA LYS A 606 -9.95 37.17 -18.79
C LYS A 606 -8.83 36.18 -18.46
N PHE A 607 -8.89 34.96 -19.00
CA PHE A 607 -7.82 33.98 -18.81
C PHE A 607 -6.53 34.38 -19.53
N ALA A 608 -6.62 34.96 -20.73
CA ALA A 608 -5.45 35.46 -21.46
C ALA A 608 -4.76 36.61 -20.70
N GLU A 609 -5.51 37.54 -20.12
CA GLU A 609 -4.96 38.58 -19.25
C GLU A 609 -4.33 37.98 -17.99
N GLY A 610 -4.96 36.95 -17.40
CA GLY A 610 -4.39 36.19 -16.29
C GLY A 610 -3.01 35.60 -16.61
N ILE A 611 -2.83 35.05 -17.82
CA ILE A 611 -1.51 34.58 -18.31
C ILE A 611 -0.50 35.72 -18.30
N THR A 612 -0.86 36.90 -18.83
CA THR A 612 0.07 38.04 -18.87
C THR A 612 0.48 38.52 -17.48
N LYS A 613 -0.42 38.46 -16.49
CA LYS A 613 -0.11 38.86 -15.09
C LYS A 613 0.83 37.90 -14.38
N ILE A 614 0.73 36.59 -14.66
CA ILE A 614 1.61 35.60 -14.03
C ILE A 614 2.93 35.42 -14.79
N LYS A 615 2.96 35.68 -16.11
CA LYS A 615 4.11 35.41 -16.98
C LYS A 615 5.12 36.55 -16.98
N ARG A 616 5.89 36.65 -15.90
CA ARG A 616 6.96 37.64 -15.74
C ARG A 616 8.14 37.12 -14.91
N ASP A 617 9.26 37.84 -15.00
CA ASP A 617 10.46 37.71 -14.18
C ASP A 617 10.99 36.26 -14.02
N ILE A 618 11.58 35.94 -12.86
CA ILE A 618 12.27 34.67 -12.56
C ILE A 618 11.43 33.42 -12.82
N VAL A 619 10.09 33.51 -12.70
CA VAL A 619 9.20 32.37 -12.90
C VAL A 619 9.32 31.81 -14.33
N PHE A 620 9.55 32.69 -15.31
CA PHE A 620 9.67 32.35 -16.73
C PHE A 620 11.05 32.67 -17.30
N ALA A 621 12.07 32.74 -16.45
CA ALA A 621 13.46 32.81 -16.89
C ALA A 621 13.80 31.64 -17.83
N ALA A 622 14.55 31.94 -18.89
CA ALA A 622 15.00 30.97 -19.88
C ALA A 622 15.89 29.91 -19.22
N SER A 623 15.83 28.70 -19.76
CA SER A 623 16.74 27.62 -19.38
C SER A 623 18.14 27.93 -19.92
N LEU A 624 19.18 27.58 -19.18
CA LEU A 624 20.58 27.66 -19.62
C LEU A 624 20.92 26.61 -20.70
N TYR A 625 20.03 25.66 -20.95
CA TYR A 625 20.16 24.67 -22.02
C TYR A 625 19.64 25.13 -23.38
N LEU A 626 18.95 26.28 -23.43
CA LEU A 626 18.38 26.91 -24.62
C LEU A 626 19.14 28.19 -24.94
#